data_AF-A0A9W6JK54-F1
#
_entry.id   AF-A0A9W6JK54-F1
#
_cell.length_a   1.000
_cell.length_b   1.000
_cell.length_c   1.000
_cell.angle_alpha   90.00
_cell.angle_beta   90.00
_cell.angle_gamma   90.00
#
_symmetry.space_group_name_H-M   'P 1'
#
loop_
_entity.id
_entity.type
_entity.pdbx_description
1 polymer ?
#
loop_
_entity_poly.entity_id
_entity_poly.type
_entity_poly.pdbx_seq_one_letter_code
_entity_poly.pdbx_strand_id
1 'polypeptide(L)' 'MRLPLGDPMRQLTATGRFGEGAGIRHAVTYLASDKARYVTGTTLTVDSGANA' A
#
# COMPACT_ATOMS: atom_id res chain seq x y z
N MET A 1 2.19 -0.13 22.89
CA MET A 1 1.06 0.77 23.22
C MET A 1 -0.06 0.53 22.22
N ARG A 2 -1.23 0.05 22.66
CA ARG A 2 -2.41 -0.11 21.79
C ARG A 2 -2.96 1.30 21.56
N LEU A 3 -2.79 1.86 20.37
CA LEU A 3 -3.43 3.13 20.04
C LEU A 3 -4.95 2.89 20.04
N PRO A 4 -5.76 3.78 20.64
CA PRO A 4 -7.21 3.58 20.75
C PRO A 4 -7.91 3.40 19.40
N LEU A 5 -7.32 3.92 18.32
CA LEU A 5 -7.82 3.74 16.95
C LEU A 5 -7.12 2.62 16.17
N GLY A 6 -6.18 1.90 16.78
CA GLY A 6 -5.36 0.92 16.07
C GLY A 6 -6.16 -0.25 15.48
N ASP A 7 -7.19 -0.72 16.20
CA ASP A 7 -7.98 -1.89 15.77
C ASP A 7 -9.02 -1.53 14.73
N PRO A 8 -9.80 -0.45 14.92
CA PRO A 8 -10.67 0.06 13.87
C PRO A 8 -9.90 0.31 12.57
N MET A 9 -8.70 0.90 12.64
CA MET A 9 -7.90 1.19 11.44
C MET A 9 -7.41 -0.06 10.71
N ARG A 10 -7.13 -1.16 11.41
CA ARG A 10 -6.74 -2.41 10.76
C ARG A 10 -7.93 -3.11 10.10
N GLN A 11 -9.13 -2.99 10.67
CA GLN A 11 -10.35 -3.54 10.08
C GLN A 11 -10.72 -2.87 8.75
N LEU A 12 -10.25 -1.64 8.50
CA LEU A 12 -10.42 -0.98 7.22
C LEU A 12 -9.55 -1.59 6.10
N THR A 13 -8.51 -2.33 6.44
CA THR A 13 -7.65 -3.01 5.45
C THR A 13 -8.17 -4.43 5.22
N ALA A 14 -8.17 -4.89 3.96
CA ALA A 14 -8.54 -6.27 3.63
C ALA A 14 -7.59 -7.30 4.29
N THR A 15 -6.35 -6.92 4.57
CA THR A 15 -5.35 -7.80 5.20
C THR A 15 -5.45 -7.86 6.73
N GLY A 16 -6.22 -6.94 7.35
CA GLY A 16 -6.27 -6.78 8.81
C GLY A 16 -4.96 -6.31 9.44
N ARG A 17 -4.02 -5.80 8.62
CA ARG A 17 -2.65 -5.45 9.04
C ARG A 17 -2.32 -4.04 8.57
N PHE A 18 -1.49 -3.36 9.35
CA PHE A 18 -0.91 -2.11 8.87
C PHE A 18 0.09 -2.38 7.76
N GLY A 19 0.08 -1.51 6.76
CA GLY A 19 1.12 -1.49 5.74
C GLY A 19 2.48 -1.18 6.37
N GLU A 20 3.52 -1.76 5.78
CA GLU A 20 4.90 -1.50 6.16
C GLU A 20 5.57 -0.60 5.11
N GLY A 21 6.59 0.16 5.51
CA GLY A 21 7.37 0.99 4.58
C GLY A 21 7.98 0.19 3.43
N ALA A 22 8.23 -1.11 3.65
CA ALA A 22 8.69 -2.02 2.60
C ALA A 22 7.69 -2.11 1.42
N GLY A 23 6.38 -2.08 1.67
CA GLY A 23 5.37 -2.12 0.61
C GLY A 23 5.48 -0.92 -0.34
N ILE A 24 5.61 0.29 0.22
CA ILE A 24 5.81 1.51 -0.54
C ILE A 24 7.15 1.46 -1.30
N ARG A 25 8.24 1.04 -0.65
CA ARG A 25 9.53 0.87 -1.30
C ARG A 25 9.43 -0.04 -2.52
N HIS A 26 8.77 -1.19 -2.41
CA HIS A 26 8.63 -2.12 -3.53
C HIS A 26 7.80 -1.53 -4.67
N ALA A 27 6.72 -0.79 -4.38
CA ALA A 27 5.93 -0.10 -5.40
C ALA A 27 6.76 0.95 -6.16
N VAL A 28 7.53 1.76 -5.43
CA VAL A 28 8.44 2.76 -6.03
C VAL A 28 9.53 2.07 -6.88
N THR A 29 10.16 1.01 -6.36
CA THR A 29 11.16 0.23 -7.11
C THR A 29 10.58 -0.38 -8.37
N TYR A 30 9.33 -0.88 -8.34
CA TYR A 30 8.65 -1.37 -9.53
C TYR A 30 8.47 -0.26 -10.58
N LEU A 31 7.90 0.88 -10.17
CA LEU A 31 7.66 2.02 -11.07
C LEU A 31 8.96 2.60 -11.66
N ALA A 32 10.06 2.57 -10.90
CA ALA A 32 11.37 3.03 -11.36
C ALA A 32 12.11 2.01 -12.25
N SER A 33 11.60 0.78 -12.38
CA SER A 33 12.27 -0.28 -13.14
C SER A 33 11.77 -0.38 -14.58
N ASP A 34 12.54 -1.03 -15.45
CA ASP A 34 12.16 -1.33 -16.84
C ASP A 34 10.85 -2.11 -16.98
N LYS A 35 10.42 -2.79 -15.91
CA LYS A 35 9.14 -3.52 -15.88
C LYS A 35 7.94 -2.58 -16.01
N ALA A 36 8.09 -1.32 -15.60
CA ALA A 36 7.04 -0.31 -15.69
C ALA A 36 7.15 0.56 -16.96
N ARG A 37 7.95 0.18 -17.97
CA ARG A 37 8.25 1.03 -19.15
C ARG A 37 7.05 1.56 -19.95
N TYR A 38 5.87 0.94 -19.81
CA TYR A 38 4.63 1.38 -20.45
C TYR A 38 3.55 1.83 -19.46
N VAL A 39 3.88 1.91 -18.17
CA VAL A 39 2.98 2.38 -17.12
C VAL A 39 3.18 3.88 -16.99
N THR A 40 2.25 4.66 -17.54
CA THR A 40 2.26 6.12 -17.48
C THR A 40 0.83 6.66 -17.32
N GLY A 41 0.69 7.87 -16.79
CA GLY A 41 -0.61 8.54 -16.63
C GLY A 41 -1.61 7.81 -15.70
N THR A 42 -1.11 6.93 -14.83
CA THR A 42 -1.95 6.11 -13.95
C THR A 42 -1.53 6.22 -12.49
N THR A 43 -2.45 5.89 -11.59
CA THR A 43 -2.21 5.82 -10.13
C THR A 43 -2.13 4.37 -9.70
N LEU A 44 -1.04 4.00 -9.01
CA LEU A 44 -0.90 2.70 -8.35
C LEU A 44 -1.28 2.85 -6.87
N THR A 45 -2.46 2.34 -6.50
CA THR A 45 -2.91 2.32 -5.10
C THR A 45 -2.15 1.26 -4.31
N VAL A 46 -1.59 1.64 -3.15
CA VAL A 46 -0.90 0.75 -2.21
C VAL A 46 -1.46 0.98 -0.81
N ASP A 47 -2.62 0.39 -0.52
CA ASP A 47 -3.43 0.70 0.67
C ASP A 47 -3.85 -0.54 1.48
N SER A 48 -3.34 -1.72 1.12
CA SER A 48 -3.76 -3.01 1.69
C SER A 48 -5.24 -3.36 1.48
N GLY A 49 -5.85 -2.86 0.41
CA GLY A 49 -7.24 -3.15 0.05
C GLY A 49 -8.25 -2.38 0.91
N ALA A 50 -7.92 -1.14 1.27
CA ALA A 50 -8.82 -0.28 2.04
C ALA A 50 -9.86 0.44 1.17
N ASN A 51 -9.54 0.67 -0.11
CA ASN A 51 -10.40 1.35 -1.07
C ASN A 51 -10.60 0.55 -2.37
N ALA A 52 -9.66 -0.34 -2.71
CA ALA A 52 -9.64 -1.06 -3.98
C ALA A 52 -10.78 -2.09 -4.14
#